data_AF-A0A1Y4WFP9-F1
#
_entry.id   AF-A0A1Y4WFP9-F1
#
_cell.length_a   1.000
_cell.length_b   1.000
_cell.length_c   1.000
_cell.angle_alpha   90.00
_cell.angle_beta   90.00
_cell.angle_gamma   90.00
#
_symmetry.space_group_name_H-M   'P 1'
#
loop_
_entity.id
_entity.type
_entity.pdbx_description
1 polymer ?
#
loop_
_entity_poly.entity_id
_entity_poly.type
_entity_poly.pdbx_seq_one_letter_code
_entity_poly.pdbx_strand_id
1 'polypeptide(L)'
;MSQGRLFELLCLLLERGRMTAGELAEHFEVSVRTIYRDVDALSAAGVPVYAAPGRNGGVALLEGYTLHRAAFTEAEQRQLLTALRSLSVETGGETAETLSKLSALFQRSEPDWLRVELSRWGSAGQDDARFGVVKDAILSRRELSFLYLSASGPTARRQVRPARLVFKGQSWYLQALCLERRDYRTFKLTRMLALEAGEPFDQVLSPPPMENGWTGDAPVVSVRLRFSPAFAYRVYDEFDEGCVTRQADGSLEVSVSFPEDPWLYGYLLSFGLGVEVLEPAGLRRRLALLAENMAEHHGNPDTGCQDMCGTMGASHTQEESAMNQTFCQSCAMPMDDPALRGTERDGTPSPHYCKYCYQNGAFTGNMTMEQMIDFCVPMTVQANPGMTEEQARDQMRRFFPMLLRWRK
;
A
#
# COMPACT_ATOMS: atom_id res chain seq x y z
N MET A 1 -23.22 41.41 12.25
CA MET A 1 -22.21 41.78 11.23
C MET A 1 -21.52 40.50 10.81
N SER A 2 -21.44 40.20 9.51
CA SER A 2 -20.71 39.02 9.05
C SER A 2 -19.24 39.39 8.88
N GLN A 3 -18.33 38.74 9.62
CA GLN A 3 -16.88 38.96 9.48
C GLN A 3 -16.40 38.68 8.04
N GLY A 4 -17.05 37.75 7.33
CA GLY A 4 -16.72 37.41 5.94
C GLY A 4 -16.92 38.59 4.97
N ARG A 5 -17.97 39.39 5.17
CA ARG A 5 -18.25 40.53 4.28
C ARG A 5 -17.23 41.66 4.42
N LEU A 6 -16.76 41.94 5.63
CA LEU A 6 -15.72 42.95 5.87
C LEU A 6 -14.40 42.55 5.19
N PHE A 7 -14.06 41.27 5.24
CA PHE A 7 -12.87 40.73 4.58
C PHE A 7 -12.99 40.79 3.06
N GLU A 8 -14.13 40.39 2.49
CA GLU A 8 -14.36 40.46 1.05
C GLU A 8 -14.37 41.91 0.53
N LEU A 9 -14.96 42.85 1.28
CA LEU A 9 -14.94 44.27 0.94
C LEU A 9 -13.52 44.82 0.92
N LEU A 10 -12.66 44.41 1.86
CA LEU A 10 -11.24 44.74 1.87
C LEU A 10 -10.51 44.18 0.64
N CYS A 11 -10.75 42.90 0.29
CA CYS A 11 -10.15 42.28 -0.90
C CYS A 11 -10.55 42.98 -2.20
N LEU A 12 -11.83 43.35 -2.37
CA LEU A 12 -12.31 44.07 -3.55
C LEU A 12 -11.64 45.44 -3.70
N LEU A 13 -11.45 46.16 -2.59
CA LEU A 13 -10.76 47.46 -2.59
C LEU A 13 -9.26 47.32 -2.86
N LEU A 14 -8.62 46.22 -2.45
CA LEU A 14 -7.21 45.94 -2.79
C LEU A 14 -7.02 45.59 -4.27
N GLU A 15 -7.96 44.87 -4.88
CA GLU A 15 -7.88 44.44 -6.28
C GLU A 15 -8.24 45.57 -7.26
N ARG A 16 -9.36 46.28 -7.00
CA ARG A 16 -9.89 47.31 -7.90
C ARG A 16 -9.48 48.73 -7.52
N GLY A 17 -8.88 48.92 -6.35
CA GLY A 17 -8.39 50.20 -5.83
C GLY A 17 -9.50 51.12 -5.29
N ARG A 18 -10.51 51.44 -6.11
CA ARG A 18 -11.63 52.33 -5.75
C ARG A 18 -12.94 51.82 -6.33
N MET A 19 -13.99 51.81 -5.51
CA MET A 19 -15.34 51.43 -5.91
C MET A 19 -16.37 52.36 -5.26
N THR A 20 -17.51 52.57 -5.91
CA THR A 20 -18.61 53.35 -5.32
C THR A 20 -19.36 52.53 -4.28
N ALA A 21 -19.99 53.21 -3.31
CA ALA A 21 -20.82 52.53 -2.33
C ALA A 21 -22.06 51.85 -2.95
N GLY A 22 -22.49 52.30 -4.14
CA GLY A 22 -23.56 51.67 -4.91
C GLY A 22 -23.14 50.34 -5.53
N GLU A 23 -21.97 50.28 -6.17
CA GLU A 23 -21.41 49.04 -6.72
C GLU A 23 -21.15 48.00 -5.62
N LEU A 24 -20.62 48.44 -4.47
CA LEU A 24 -20.43 47.56 -3.32
C LEU A 24 -21.76 47.06 -2.75
N ALA A 25 -22.78 47.93 -2.68
CA ALA A 25 -24.11 47.56 -2.21
C ALA A 25 -24.77 46.51 -3.13
N GLU A 26 -24.63 46.66 -4.44
CA GLU A 26 -25.12 45.70 -5.43
C GLU A 26 -24.37 44.37 -5.36
N HIS A 27 -23.03 44.38 -5.28
CA HIS A 27 -22.21 43.17 -5.16
C HIS A 27 -22.55 42.35 -3.91
N PHE A 28 -22.73 43.02 -2.77
CA PHE A 28 -23.02 42.36 -1.49
C PHE A 28 -24.51 42.13 -1.22
N GLU A 29 -25.39 42.55 -2.13
CA GLU A 29 -26.86 42.51 -1.96
C GLU A 29 -27.34 43.18 -0.66
N VAL A 30 -26.75 44.34 -0.32
CA VAL A 30 -27.06 45.10 0.90
C VAL A 30 -27.38 46.56 0.58
N SER A 31 -27.90 47.29 1.57
CA SER A 31 -28.10 48.74 1.43
C SER A 31 -26.77 49.49 1.43
N VAL A 32 -26.72 50.64 0.74
CA VAL A 32 -25.59 51.59 0.80
C VAL A 32 -25.26 52.01 2.23
N ARG A 33 -26.28 52.14 3.10
CA ARG A 33 -26.08 52.42 4.53
C ARG A 33 -25.31 51.32 5.25
N THR A 34 -25.48 50.06 4.85
CA THR A 34 -24.74 48.93 5.39
C THR A 34 -23.28 48.97 4.96
N ILE A 35 -23.00 49.35 3.70
CA ILE A 35 -21.62 49.53 3.22
C ILE A 35 -20.89 50.60 4.03
N TYR A 36 -21.49 51.76 4.27
CA TYR A 36 -20.87 52.79 5.10
C TYR A 36 -20.61 52.31 6.53
N ARG A 37 -21.53 51.56 7.13
CA ARG A 37 -21.31 50.96 8.45
C ARG A 37 -20.16 49.96 8.46
N ASP A 38 -20.01 49.19 7.38
CA ASP A 38 -18.94 48.20 7.24
C ASP A 38 -17.58 48.89 6.97
N VAL A 39 -17.57 50.02 6.24
CA VAL A 39 -16.40 50.91 6.11
C VAL A 39 -15.99 51.51 7.45
N ASP A 40 -16.95 52.00 8.24
CA ASP A 40 -16.68 52.50 9.61
C ASP A 40 -16.09 51.41 10.51
N ALA A 41 -16.58 50.17 10.38
CA ALA A 41 -16.06 49.03 11.13
C ALA A 41 -14.62 48.68 10.72
N LEU A 42 -14.29 48.73 9.43
CA LEU A 42 -12.91 48.58 8.94
C LEU A 42 -12.01 49.70 9.46
N SER A 43 -12.48 50.95 9.42
CA SER A 43 -11.74 52.09 9.96
C SER A 43 -11.50 51.94 11.47
N ALA A 44 -12.51 51.49 12.24
CA ALA A 44 -12.37 51.22 13.66
C ALA A 44 -11.41 50.06 13.98
N ALA A 45 -11.22 49.14 13.04
CA ALA A 45 -10.25 48.05 13.12
C ALA A 45 -8.83 48.45 12.67
N GLY A 46 -8.59 49.73 12.38
CA GLY A 46 -7.26 50.24 12.00
C GLY A 46 -6.92 50.09 10.52
N VAL A 47 -7.89 49.74 9.67
CA VAL A 47 -7.72 49.76 8.20
C VAL A 47 -7.95 51.19 7.71
N PRO A 48 -7.00 51.84 7.02
CA PRO A 48 -7.11 53.21 6.54
C PRO A 48 -7.94 53.26 5.24
N VAL A 49 -9.23 52.93 5.38
CA VAL A 49 -10.26 53.09 4.37
C VAL A 49 -10.85 54.49 4.47
N TYR A 50 -11.13 55.11 3.33
CA TYR A 50 -11.80 56.41 3.27
C TYR A 50 -12.87 56.41 2.18
N ALA A 51 -13.85 57.29 2.34
CA ALA A 51 -14.86 57.56 1.33
C ALA A 51 -14.71 59.00 0.82
N ALA A 52 -14.48 59.16 -0.48
CA ALA A 52 -14.41 60.48 -1.12
C ALA A 52 -15.73 60.79 -1.84
N PRO A 53 -16.37 61.95 -1.61
CA PRO A 53 -17.56 62.36 -2.36
C PRO A 53 -17.20 62.92 -3.75
N GLY A 54 -18.10 62.76 -4.73
CA GLY A 54 -18.00 63.39 -6.06
C GLY A 54 -18.17 62.42 -7.25
N ARG A 55 -18.05 62.96 -8.47
CA ARG A 55 -18.28 62.22 -9.74
C ARG A 55 -17.24 61.12 -10.03
N ASN A 56 -16.05 61.23 -9.42
CA ASN A 56 -15.00 60.19 -9.33
C ASN A 56 -14.77 59.75 -7.86
N GLY A 57 -15.77 59.96 -7.00
CA GLY A 57 -15.76 59.57 -5.61
C GLY A 57 -16.00 58.07 -5.42
N GLY A 58 -15.77 57.58 -4.21
CA GLY A 58 -15.90 56.17 -3.88
C GLY A 58 -15.22 55.81 -2.57
N VAL A 59 -15.46 54.58 -2.14
CA VAL A 59 -14.70 53.93 -1.07
C VAL A 59 -13.38 53.46 -1.66
N ALA A 60 -12.28 53.79 -0.99
CA ALA A 60 -10.93 53.40 -1.39
C ALA A 60 -10.04 53.24 -0.15
N LEU A 61 -8.96 52.50 -0.33
CA LEU A 61 -7.87 52.44 0.64
C LEU A 61 -6.91 53.61 0.41
N LEU A 62 -6.32 54.14 1.48
CA LEU A 62 -5.30 55.21 1.41
C LEU A 62 -4.23 54.84 0.36
N GLU A 63 -3.84 55.78 -0.51
CA GLU A 63 -2.77 55.51 -1.50
C GLU A 63 -1.48 55.07 -0.78
N GLY A 64 -0.88 53.97 -1.23
CA GLY A 64 0.25 53.34 -0.55
C GLY A 64 -0.14 52.41 0.61
N TYR A 65 -1.42 52.34 1.00
CA TYR A 65 -1.94 51.21 1.77
C TYR A 65 -2.07 50.01 0.84
N THR A 66 -0.95 49.34 0.61
CA THR A 66 -1.04 47.89 0.47
C THR A 66 -1.45 47.34 1.84
N LEU A 67 -1.99 46.14 1.91
CA LEU A 67 -2.00 45.36 3.16
C LEU A 67 -0.51 45.08 3.47
N HIS A 68 0.18 46.12 3.93
CA HIS A 68 1.62 46.26 3.87
C HIS A 68 2.14 45.31 4.91
N ARG A 69 2.65 44.14 4.48
CA ARG A 69 3.86 43.51 5.06
C ARG A 69 3.85 43.14 6.56
N ALA A 70 2.78 43.41 7.30
CA ALA A 70 2.80 43.38 8.77
C ALA A 70 2.58 41.98 9.34
N ALA A 71 2.08 41.04 8.53
CA ALA A 71 1.97 39.64 8.93
C ALA A 71 3.11 38.77 8.36
N PHE A 72 3.54 39.03 7.12
CA PHE A 72 4.49 38.18 6.41
C PHE A 72 5.45 38.98 5.52
N THR A 73 6.74 38.73 5.70
CA THR A 73 7.87 39.12 4.85
C THR A 73 7.79 38.48 3.46
N GLU A 74 8.55 39.00 2.49
CA GLU A 74 8.63 38.41 1.15
C GLU A 74 9.13 36.95 1.15
N ALA A 75 9.98 36.60 2.11
CA ALA A 75 10.43 35.22 2.30
C ALA A 75 9.27 34.34 2.77
N GLU A 76 8.50 34.79 3.75
CA GLU A 76 7.35 34.04 4.29
C GLU A 76 6.21 33.90 3.27
N GLN A 77 5.93 34.95 2.48
CA GLN A 77 4.95 34.87 1.39
C GLN A 77 5.34 33.81 0.35
N ARG A 78 6.61 33.76 -0.03
CA ARG A 78 7.14 32.74 -0.95
C ARG A 78 7.06 31.33 -0.35
N GLN A 79 7.38 31.19 0.94
CA GLN A 79 7.26 29.92 1.66
C GLN A 79 5.80 29.44 1.70
N LEU A 80 4.84 30.33 1.98
CA LEU A 80 3.41 30.01 2.02
C LEU A 80 2.88 29.57 0.66
N LEU A 81 3.18 30.33 -0.41
CA LEU A 81 2.77 29.96 -1.77
C LEU A 81 3.40 28.64 -2.23
N THR A 82 4.68 28.42 -1.91
CA THR A 82 5.39 27.17 -2.21
C THR A 82 4.76 25.99 -1.45
N ALA A 83 4.48 26.14 -0.15
CA ALA A 83 3.85 25.11 0.66
C ALA A 83 2.44 24.73 0.14
N LEU A 84 1.61 25.72 -0.20
CA LEU A 84 0.27 25.48 -0.74
C LEU A 84 0.30 24.78 -2.09
N ARG A 85 1.25 25.12 -2.97
CA ARG A 85 1.46 24.40 -4.23
C ARG A 85 1.84 22.94 -3.98
N SER A 86 2.74 22.68 -3.05
CA SER A 86 3.12 21.31 -2.67
C SER A 86 1.96 20.49 -2.12
N LEU A 87 0.97 21.12 -1.47
CA LEU A 87 -0.23 20.46 -0.94
C LEU A 87 -1.35 20.28 -1.98
N SER A 88 -1.41 21.16 -3.00
CA SER A 88 -2.51 21.23 -3.96
C SER A 88 -2.72 19.98 -4.83
N VAL A 89 -1.73 19.09 -4.86
CA VAL A 89 -1.80 17.83 -5.62
C VAL A 89 -2.68 16.79 -4.90
N GLU A 90 -2.82 16.85 -3.57
CA GLU A 90 -3.52 15.82 -2.78
C GLU A 90 -4.94 16.20 -2.34
N THR A 91 -5.26 17.50 -2.29
CA THR A 91 -6.49 18.02 -1.67
C THR A 91 -7.60 18.39 -2.66
N GLY A 92 -7.37 18.25 -3.97
CA GLY A 92 -8.34 18.64 -5.00
C GLY A 92 -8.46 20.15 -5.22
N GLY A 93 -9.50 20.58 -5.94
CA GLY A 93 -9.64 21.94 -6.49
C GLY A 93 -9.69 23.09 -5.47
N GLU A 94 -10.03 22.85 -4.20
CA GLU A 94 -10.14 23.89 -3.16
C GLU A 94 -8.80 24.56 -2.85
N THR A 95 -7.69 23.81 -2.94
CA THR A 95 -6.35 24.37 -2.70
C THR A 95 -5.85 25.16 -3.90
N ALA A 96 -6.28 24.84 -5.11
CA ALA A 96 -5.99 25.64 -6.30
C ALA A 96 -6.68 27.02 -6.24
N GLU A 97 -7.93 27.06 -5.76
CA GLU A 97 -8.65 28.33 -5.55
C GLU A 97 -8.00 29.18 -4.46
N THR A 98 -7.61 28.55 -3.34
CA THR A 98 -6.90 29.23 -2.25
C THR A 98 -5.54 29.76 -2.70
N LEU A 99 -4.80 28.98 -3.49
CA LEU A 99 -3.54 29.40 -4.09
C LEU A 99 -3.73 30.59 -5.03
N SER A 100 -4.79 30.58 -5.86
CA SER A 100 -5.13 31.70 -6.74
C SER A 100 -5.42 32.96 -5.94
N LYS A 101 -6.24 32.86 -4.89
CA LYS A 101 -6.58 33.99 -3.99
C LYS A 101 -5.35 34.56 -3.29
N LEU A 102 -4.47 33.70 -2.75
CA LEU A 102 -3.25 34.16 -2.07
C LEU A 102 -2.18 34.68 -3.03
N SER A 103 -2.07 34.11 -4.23
CA SER A 103 -1.17 34.62 -5.27
C SER A 103 -1.60 36.02 -5.70
N ALA A 104 -2.92 36.26 -5.84
CA ALA A 104 -3.49 37.58 -6.11
C ALA A 104 -3.27 38.54 -4.94
N LEU A 105 -3.49 38.09 -3.69
CA LEU A 105 -3.28 38.90 -2.48
C LEU A 105 -1.83 39.37 -2.33
N PHE A 106 -0.86 38.48 -2.60
CA PHE A 106 0.56 38.81 -2.56
C PHE A 106 1.06 39.47 -3.85
N GLN A 107 0.25 39.50 -4.91
CA GLN A 107 0.62 39.93 -6.27
C GLN A 107 1.90 39.21 -6.76
N ARG A 108 2.02 37.92 -6.43
CA ARG A 108 3.19 37.11 -6.75
C ARG A 108 2.78 35.83 -7.45
N SER A 109 3.45 35.55 -8.56
CA SER A 109 3.44 34.25 -9.21
C SER A 109 4.84 33.69 -9.09
N GLU A 110 5.00 32.62 -8.31
CA GLU A 110 6.26 31.88 -8.28
C GLU A 110 6.40 31.06 -9.56
N PRO A 111 7.62 30.89 -10.10
CA PRO A 111 7.86 29.98 -11.21
C PRO A 111 7.45 28.55 -10.84
N ASP A 112 7.06 27.76 -11.83
CA ASP A 112 6.71 26.33 -11.64
C ASP A 112 7.98 25.48 -11.58
N TRP A 113 8.80 25.72 -10.56
CA TRP A 113 10.09 25.05 -10.36
C TRP A 113 9.97 23.84 -9.42
N LEU A 114 8.87 23.73 -8.66
CA LEU A 114 8.61 22.68 -7.69
C LEU A 114 7.19 22.14 -7.89
N ARG A 115 7.11 20.86 -8.25
CA ARG A 115 5.89 20.07 -8.20
C ARG A 115 6.12 18.88 -7.28
N VAL A 116 5.20 18.68 -6.35
CA VAL A 116 5.28 17.59 -5.38
C VAL A 116 4.17 16.59 -5.70
N GLU A 117 4.54 15.49 -6.33
CA GLU A 117 3.65 14.36 -6.61
C GLU A 117 3.95 13.25 -5.61
N LEU A 118 3.02 13.02 -4.69
CA LEU A 118 3.15 12.02 -3.62
C LEU A 118 2.45 10.70 -3.97
N SER A 119 1.80 10.64 -5.13
CA SER A 119 1.23 9.43 -5.70
C SER A 119 2.33 8.52 -6.24
N ARG A 120 2.10 7.21 -6.18
CA ARG A 120 3.04 6.24 -6.78
C ARG A 120 2.82 6.17 -8.28
N TRP A 121 3.88 5.85 -9.00
CA TRP A 121 3.77 5.49 -10.41
C TRP A 121 2.76 4.34 -10.58
N GLY A 122 1.73 4.59 -11.40
CA GLY A 122 0.67 3.62 -11.67
C GLY A 122 -0.43 3.49 -10.61
N SER A 123 -0.49 4.34 -9.56
CA SER A 123 -1.70 4.41 -8.73
C SER A 123 -2.81 5.15 -9.46
N ALA A 124 -3.88 4.44 -9.82
CA ALA A 124 -5.10 5.03 -10.36
C ALA A 124 -5.93 5.73 -9.25
N GLY A 125 -5.36 6.68 -8.52
CA GLY A 125 -6.05 7.52 -7.51
C GLY A 125 -6.50 6.81 -6.21
N GLN A 126 -6.26 5.51 -6.05
CA GLN A 126 -6.67 4.77 -4.84
C GLN A 126 -5.96 5.25 -3.58
N ASP A 127 -4.72 5.71 -3.71
CA ASP A 127 -3.93 6.18 -2.57
C ASP A 127 -4.46 7.53 -2.07
N ASP A 128 -4.93 8.39 -2.98
CA ASP A 128 -5.58 9.66 -2.68
C ASP A 128 -6.92 9.45 -1.94
N ALA A 129 -7.71 8.45 -2.36
CA ALA A 129 -8.95 8.10 -1.68
C ALA A 129 -8.72 7.62 -0.24
N ARG A 130 -7.72 6.75 -0.02
CA ARG A 130 -7.34 6.31 1.34
C ARG A 130 -6.88 7.50 2.18
N PHE A 131 -6.04 8.37 1.61
CA PHE A 131 -5.58 9.58 2.28
C PHE A 131 -6.73 10.46 2.73
N GLY A 132 -7.70 10.73 1.84
CA GLY A 132 -8.90 11.51 2.15
C GLY A 132 -9.67 10.94 3.34
N VAL A 133 -9.97 9.64 3.33
CA VAL A 133 -10.69 8.97 4.44
C VAL A 133 -9.92 9.08 5.76
N VAL A 134 -8.61 8.85 5.75
CA VAL A 134 -7.79 8.94 6.98
C VAL A 134 -7.72 10.38 7.48
N LYS A 135 -7.51 11.36 6.59
CA LYS A 135 -7.47 12.79 6.90
C LYS A 135 -8.79 13.21 7.56
N ASP A 136 -9.92 12.87 6.94
CA ASP A 136 -11.24 13.25 7.45
C ASP A 136 -11.52 12.58 8.80
N ALA A 137 -11.12 11.32 8.98
CA ALA A 137 -11.26 10.63 10.27
C ALA A 137 -10.39 11.23 11.38
N ILE A 138 -9.18 11.73 11.07
CA ILE A 138 -8.34 12.46 12.04
C ILE A 138 -9.03 13.76 12.45
N LEU A 139 -9.45 14.56 11.47
CA LEU A 139 -10.03 15.88 11.72
C LEU A 139 -11.38 15.80 12.44
N SER A 140 -12.20 14.80 12.11
CA SER A 140 -13.49 14.54 12.75
C SER A 140 -13.41 13.65 14.00
N ARG A 141 -12.20 13.22 14.41
CA ARG A 141 -11.94 12.31 15.53
C ARG A 141 -12.82 11.05 15.49
N ARG A 142 -12.76 10.33 14.38
CA ARG A 142 -13.46 9.05 14.19
C ARG A 142 -12.49 7.89 14.15
N GLU A 143 -12.87 6.78 14.75
CA GLU A 143 -12.12 5.53 14.69
C GLU A 143 -12.02 5.04 13.25
N LEU A 144 -10.99 4.23 12.96
CA LEU A 144 -10.80 3.59 11.66
C LEU A 144 -10.76 2.07 11.84
N SER A 145 -11.41 1.37 10.92
CA SER A 145 -11.37 -0.09 10.80
C SER A 145 -10.79 -0.46 9.44
N PHE A 146 -9.81 -1.35 9.41
CA PHE A 146 -9.21 -1.81 8.15
C PHE A 146 -8.58 -3.19 8.31
N LEU A 147 -8.40 -3.87 7.18
CA LEU A 147 -7.57 -5.07 7.07
C LEU A 147 -6.13 -4.64 6.81
N TYR A 148 -5.20 -4.97 7.71
CA TYR A 148 -3.81 -4.55 7.59
C TYR A 148 -2.90 -5.68 7.17
N LEU A 149 -2.15 -5.47 6.08
CA LEU A 149 -1.10 -6.36 5.62
C LEU A 149 0.19 -6.08 6.41
N SER A 150 0.60 -6.97 7.30
CA SER A 150 1.85 -6.81 8.05
C SER A 150 3.06 -7.22 7.20
N ALA A 151 4.25 -6.67 7.50
CA ALA A 151 5.49 -7.11 6.87
C ALA A 151 6.03 -8.45 7.43
N SER A 152 5.68 -8.77 8.67
CA SER A 152 6.27 -9.88 9.43
C SER A 152 5.24 -10.68 10.24
N GLY A 153 3.95 -10.60 9.90
CA GLY A 153 2.91 -11.29 10.65
C GLY A 153 1.58 -11.39 9.90
N PRO A 154 0.56 -12.02 10.52
CA PRO A 154 -0.69 -12.29 9.84
C PRO A 154 -1.47 -11.02 9.50
N THR A 155 -2.18 -11.09 8.38
CA THR A 155 -3.12 -10.07 7.92
C THR A 155 -4.28 -10.13 8.87
N ALA A 156 -4.60 -9.00 9.46
CA ALA A 156 -5.60 -8.96 10.49
C ALA A 156 -6.34 -7.64 10.45
N ARG A 157 -7.61 -7.72 10.85
CA ARG A 157 -8.43 -6.52 11.07
C ARG A 157 -7.81 -5.72 12.22
N ARG A 158 -7.81 -4.41 12.08
CA ARG A 158 -7.33 -3.45 13.08
C ARG A 158 -8.40 -2.39 13.28
N GLN A 159 -8.66 -2.07 14.54
CA GLN A 159 -9.41 -0.89 14.95
C GLN A 159 -8.46 0.08 15.63
N VAL A 160 -8.45 1.32 15.16
CA VAL A 160 -7.49 2.31 15.62
C VAL A 160 -8.15 3.67 15.80
N ARG A 161 -7.62 4.47 16.74
CA ARG A 161 -7.91 5.89 16.84
C ARG A 161 -6.79 6.66 16.14
N PRO A 162 -7.06 7.26 14.96
CA PRO A 162 -6.03 7.92 14.17
C PRO A 162 -5.57 9.23 14.83
N ALA A 163 -4.26 9.43 14.92
CA ALA A 163 -3.67 10.61 15.57
C ALA A 163 -3.07 11.60 14.56
N ARG A 164 -2.24 11.12 13.63
CA ARG A 164 -1.67 11.96 12.56
C ARG A 164 -1.21 11.14 11.36
N LEU A 165 -1.17 11.81 10.21
CA LEU A 165 -0.49 11.34 9.01
C LEU A 165 0.96 11.83 9.01
N VAL A 166 1.87 10.97 8.56
CA VAL A 166 3.29 11.30 8.41
C VAL A 166 3.79 10.81 7.07
N PHE A 167 4.44 11.70 6.32
CA PHE A 167 5.15 11.34 5.10
C PHE A 167 6.62 11.11 5.41
N LYS A 168 7.12 9.89 5.17
CA LYS A 168 8.54 9.52 5.38
C LYS A 168 8.94 8.47 4.36
N GLY A 169 10.17 8.51 3.85
CA GLY A 169 10.67 7.49 2.92
C GLY A 169 9.75 7.27 1.71
N GLN A 170 9.27 8.36 1.10
CA GLN A 170 8.38 8.35 -0.07
C GLN A 170 7.05 7.60 0.15
N SER A 171 6.52 7.61 1.38
CA SER A 171 5.28 6.91 1.70
C SER A 171 4.52 7.58 2.83
N TRP A 172 3.19 7.48 2.77
CA TRP A 172 2.31 7.91 3.83
C TRP A 172 2.14 6.83 4.91
N TYR A 173 2.22 7.27 6.16
CA TYR A 173 2.02 6.46 7.35
C TYR A 173 1.00 7.12 8.28
N LEU A 174 0.14 6.30 8.88
CA LEU A 174 -0.77 6.70 9.94
C LEU A 174 -0.16 6.29 11.29
N GLN A 175 0.05 7.26 12.17
CA GLN A 175 0.23 6.96 13.60
C GLN A 175 -1.12 6.96 14.29
N ALA A 176 -1.44 5.86 14.97
CA ALA A 176 -2.73 5.67 15.61
C ALA A 176 -2.60 4.83 16.88
N LEU A 177 -3.51 5.04 17.83
CA LEU A 177 -3.65 4.16 19.00
C LEU A 177 -4.41 2.90 18.55
N CYS A 178 -3.74 1.75 18.57
CA CYS A 178 -4.36 0.46 18.25
C CYS A 178 -5.17 -0.03 19.45
N LEU A 179 -6.47 -0.25 19.26
CA LEU A 179 -7.37 -0.60 20.37
C LEU A 179 -7.10 -2.00 20.92
N GLU A 180 -6.70 -2.93 20.06
CA GLU A 180 -6.40 -4.32 20.46
C GLU A 180 -5.10 -4.40 21.26
N ARG A 181 -4.09 -3.60 20.88
CA ARG A 181 -2.78 -3.59 21.56
C ARG A 181 -2.68 -2.54 22.67
N ARG A 182 -3.65 -1.62 22.72
CA ARG A 182 -3.71 -0.49 23.66
C ARG A 182 -2.43 0.35 23.66
N ASP A 183 -1.83 0.52 22.50
CA ASP A 183 -0.56 1.23 22.32
C ASP A 183 -0.48 1.86 20.92
N TYR A 184 0.38 2.88 20.77
CA TYR A 184 0.58 3.57 19.51
C TYR A 184 1.32 2.68 18.51
N ARG A 185 0.84 2.66 17.27
CA ARG A 185 1.45 1.95 16.16
C ARG A 185 1.43 2.80 14.91
N THR A 186 2.40 2.52 14.04
CA THR A 186 2.55 3.17 12.74
C THR A 186 2.11 2.20 11.65
N PHE A 187 1.19 2.63 10.80
CA PHE A 187 0.60 1.83 9.74
C PHE A 187 0.87 2.47 8.38
N LYS A 188 1.47 1.73 7.44
CA LYS A 188 1.68 2.24 6.07
C LYS A 188 0.34 2.28 5.33
N LEU A 189 -0.02 3.42 4.75
CA LEU A 189 -1.35 3.62 4.12
C LEU A 189 -1.62 2.61 3.00
N THR A 190 -0.61 2.31 2.19
CA THR A 190 -0.74 1.36 1.06
C THR A 190 -1.00 -0.08 1.50
N ARG A 191 -0.83 -0.41 2.79
CA ARG A 191 -1.09 -1.74 3.37
C ARG A 191 -2.46 -1.83 4.06
N MET A 192 -3.25 -0.76 4.01
CA MET A 192 -4.62 -0.72 4.54
C MET A 192 -5.62 -1.07 3.43
N LEU A 193 -6.30 -2.19 3.61
CA LEU A 193 -7.37 -2.66 2.74
C LEU A 193 -8.72 -2.52 3.45
N ALA A 194 -9.81 -2.37 2.68
CA ALA A 194 -11.17 -2.22 3.19
C ALA A 194 -11.26 -1.20 4.35
N LEU A 195 -10.74 0.00 4.09
CA LEU A 195 -10.67 1.10 5.06
C LEU A 195 -12.05 1.74 5.25
N GLU A 196 -12.51 1.79 6.49
CA GLU A 196 -13.82 2.30 6.88
C GLU A 196 -13.71 3.22 8.09
N ALA A 197 -14.46 4.32 8.10
CA ALA A 197 -14.62 5.19 9.26
C ALA A 197 -15.68 4.64 10.22
N GLY A 198 -15.37 4.65 11.51
CA GLY A 198 -16.20 4.13 12.57
C GLY A 198 -16.78 5.21 13.48
N GLU A 199 -16.90 4.89 14.76
CA GLU A 199 -17.50 5.74 15.78
C GLU A 199 -16.61 6.95 16.14
N PRO A 200 -17.20 8.07 16.60
CA PRO A 200 -16.44 9.20 17.12
C PRO A 200 -15.75 8.87 18.45
N PHE A 201 -14.66 9.57 18.75
CA PHE A 201 -13.95 9.49 20.03
C PHE A 201 -13.47 10.86 20.51
N ASP A 202 -13.39 11.04 21.84
CA ASP A 202 -12.97 12.32 22.45
C ASP A 202 -11.56 12.29 23.05
N GLN A 203 -10.89 11.14 23.03
CA GLN A 203 -9.55 10.98 23.58
C GLN A 203 -8.54 11.87 22.85
N VAL A 204 -7.79 12.68 23.61
CA VAL A 204 -6.63 13.40 23.10
C VAL A 204 -5.48 12.42 22.88
N LEU A 205 -4.98 12.36 21.65
CA LEU A 205 -3.90 11.47 21.27
C LEU A 205 -2.58 12.25 21.19
N SER A 206 -1.52 11.66 21.70
CA SER A 206 -0.16 12.19 21.68
C SER A 206 0.80 11.08 21.26
N PRO A 207 0.83 10.73 19.96
CA PRO A 207 1.71 9.67 19.47
C PRO A 207 3.19 10.08 19.65
N PRO A 208 4.08 9.12 19.96
CA PRO A 208 5.50 9.41 20.07
C PRO A 208 6.08 9.92 18.74
N PRO A 209 7.21 10.65 18.77
CA PRO A 209 7.99 10.96 17.57
C PRO A 209 8.24 9.68 16.77
N MET A 210 8.12 9.76 15.45
CA MET A 210 8.47 8.61 14.63
C MET A 210 9.99 8.52 14.58
N GLU A 211 10.54 7.52 15.28
CA GLU A 211 11.98 7.32 15.35
C GLU A 211 12.59 7.16 13.96
N ASN A 212 13.85 7.59 13.82
CA ASN A 212 14.65 7.38 12.60
C ASN A 212 15.23 5.98 12.50
N GLY A 213 14.93 5.11 13.49
CA GLY A 213 15.37 3.72 13.55
C GLY A 213 14.25 2.72 13.34
N TRP A 214 14.64 1.45 13.36
CA TRP A 214 13.77 0.30 13.23
C TRP A 214 12.95 0.11 14.51
N THR A 215 11.62 0.29 14.44
CA THR A 215 10.73 0.24 15.61
C THR A 215 10.20 -1.17 15.91
N GLY A 216 11.02 -2.20 15.70
CA GLY A 216 10.66 -3.60 15.90
C GLY A 216 11.56 -4.28 16.93
N ASP A 217 11.04 -5.34 17.57
CA ASP A 217 11.80 -6.18 18.51
C ASP A 217 12.84 -7.07 17.81
N ALA A 218 12.96 -6.96 16.49
CA ALA A 218 13.90 -7.76 15.71
C ALA A 218 15.35 -7.37 16.06
N PRO A 219 16.25 -8.35 16.22
CA PRO A 219 17.65 -8.06 16.51
C PRO A 219 18.25 -7.27 15.34
N VAL A 220 19.02 -6.23 15.68
CA VAL A 220 19.73 -5.43 14.68
C VAL A 220 21.03 -6.14 14.31
N VAL A 221 21.23 -6.37 13.02
CA VAL A 221 22.43 -6.98 12.44
C VAL A 221 23.21 -5.93 11.64
N SER A 222 24.52 -5.85 11.90
CA SER A 222 25.44 -5.06 11.07
C SER A 222 25.80 -5.87 9.83
N VAL A 223 25.62 -5.27 8.66
CA VAL A 223 25.77 -5.92 7.37
C VAL A 223 26.80 -5.17 6.54
N ARG A 224 27.70 -5.93 5.93
CA ARG A 224 28.66 -5.43 4.94
C ARG A 224 28.32 -6.01 3.58
N LEU A 225 28.01 -5.15 2.64
CA LEU A 225 27.52 -5.48 1.30
C LEU A 225 28.52 -5.01 0.26
N ARG A 226 28.67 -5.77 -0.83
CA ARG A 226 29.36 -5.33 -2.04
C ARG A 226 28.37 -5.30 -3.19
N PHE A 227 28.29 -4.19 -3.89
CA PHE A 227 27.43 -3.99 -5.04
C PHE A 227 28.22 -3.90 -6.33
N SER A 228 27.65 -4.46 -7.40
CA SER A 228 28.14 -4.29 -8.75
C SER A 228 28.08 -2.81 -9.18
N PRO A 229 29.05 -2.30 -9.97
CA PRO A 229 29.03 -0.93 -10.48
C PRO A 229 27.73 -0.57 -11.23
N ALA A 230 27.09 -1.56 -11.86
CA ALA A 230 25.82 -1.38 -12.58
C ALA A 230 24.65 -0.96 -11.67
N PHE A 231 24.74 -1.22 -10.36
CA PHE A 231 23.73 -0.87 -9.37
C PHE A 231 24.01 0.45 -8.64
N ALA A 232 25.04 1.20 -9.06
CA ALA A 232 25.42 2.45 -8.41
C ALA A 232 24.24 3.43 -8.23
N TYR A 233 23.37 3.55 -9.23
CA TYR A 233 22.17 4.41 -9.15
C TYR A 233 21.30 4.07 -7.93
N ARG A 234 20.98 2.79 -7.74
CA ARG A 234 20.14 2.32 -6.65
C ARG A 234 20.86 2.37 -5.30
N VAL A 235 22.17 2.13 -5.29
CA VAL A 235 22.97 2.27 -4.05
C VAL A 235 22.89 3.71 -3.54
N TYR A 236 23.03 4.72 -4.42
CA TYR A 236 22.93 6.12 -4.02
C TYR A 236 21.50 6.61 -3.78
N ASP A 237 20.48 5.90 -4.30
CA ASP A 237 19.07 6.15 -3.94
C ASP A 237 18.75 5.68 -2.51
N GLU A 238 19.47 4.66 -2.00
CA GLU A 238 19.12 3.97 -0.76
C GLU A 238 20.11 4.19 0.39
N PHE A 239 21.36 4.57 0.09
CA PHE A 239 22.42 4.76 1.08
C PHE A 239 23.07 6.14 0.94
N ASP A 240 23.34 6.76 2.10
CA ASP A 240 24.11 7.99 2.15
C ASP A 240 25.55 7.75 1.66
N GLU A 241 26.12 8.71 0.92
CA GLU A 241 27.47 8.62 0.37
C GLU A 241 28.54 8.28 1.44
N GLY A 242 28.36 8.77 2.67
CA GLY A 242 29.28 8.50 3.78
C GLY A 242 29.37 7.03 4.21
N CYS A 243 28.38 6.21 3.84
CA CYS A 243 28.35 4.77 4.12
C CYS A 243 28.88 3.93 2.94
N VAL A 244 29.22 4.57 1.82
CA VAL A 244 29.61 3.91 0.56
C VAL A 244 31.10 4.11 0.31
N THR A 245 31.84 3.01 0.16
CA THR A 245 33.25 3.03 -0.23
C THR A 245 33.40 2.48 -1.63
N ARG A 246 33.86 3.31 -2.56
CA ARG A 246 34.15 2.89 -3.93
C ARG A 246 35.50 2.17 -4.00
N GLN A 247 35.48 0.96 -4.54
CA GLN A 247 36.66 0.12 -4.71
C GLN A 247 37.39 0.41 -6.03
N ALA A 248 38.63 -0.07 -6.14
CA ALA A 248 39.47 0.14 -7.32
C ALA A 248 38.90 -0.49 -8.60
N ASP A 249 38.13 -1.58 -8.47
CA ASP A 249 37.42 -2.25 -9.57
C ASP A 249 36.09 -1.57 -9.94
N GLY A 250 35.74 -0.48 -9.25
CA GLY A 250 34.50 0.26 -9.43
C GLY A 250 33.31 -0.28 -8.65
N SER A 251 33.45 -1.40 -7.93
CA SER A 251 32.42 -1.93 -7.04
C SER A 251 32.21 -1.00 -5.84
N LEU A 252 31.05 -1.12 -5.20
CA LEU A 252 30.67 -0.28 -4.07
C LEU A 252 30.50 -1.14 -2.82
N GLU A 253 31.27 -0.87 -1.78
CA GLU A 253 31.09 -1.52 -0.48
C GLU A 253 30.28 -0.63 0.45
N VAL A 254 29.27 -1.19 1.09
CA VAL A 254 28.35 -0.49 2.01
C VAL A 254 28.33 -1.20 3.35
N SER A 255 28.46 -0.44 4.44
CA SER A 255 28.37 -0.98 5.82
C SER A 255 27.26 -0.28 6.58
N VAL A 256 26.21 -1.02 6.92
CA VAL A 256 24.96 -0.49 7.49
C VAL A 256 24.30 -1.50 8.44
N SER A 257 23.39 -1.04 9.29
CA SER A 257 22.68 -1.90 10.25
C SER A 257 21.19 -2.01 9.91
N PHE A 258 20.70 -3.24 9.87
CA PHE A 258 19.31 -3.59 9.55
C PHE A 258 18.68 -4.45 10.65
N PRO A 259 17.34 -4.48 10.77
CA PRO A 259 16.65 -5.47 11.58
C PRO A 259 16.68 -6.80 10.83
N GLU A 260 17.05 -7.87 11.52
CA GLU A 260 17.07 -9.21 10.95
C GLU A 260 15.65 -9.81 10.94
N ASP A 261 14.83 -9.36 9.99
CA ASP A 261 13.45 -9.80 9.81
C ASP A 261 13.19 -10.28 8.35
N PRO A 262 11.99 -10.83 8.04
CA PRO A 262 11.66 -11.29 6.69
C PRO A 262 11.84 -10.22 5.60
N TRP A 263 11.69 -8.95 5.92
CA TRP A 263 11.82 -7.86 4.96
C TRP A 263 13.28 -7.71 4.50
N LEU A 264 14.27 -7.85 5.40
CA LEU A 264 15.68 -7.77 5.03
C LEU A 264 16.08 -8.77 3.94
N TYR A 265 15.59 -10.02 4.03
CA TYR A 265 15.93 -11.04 3.03
C TYR A 265 15.33 -10.71 1.66
N GLY A 266 14.04 -10.35 1.60
CA GLY A 266 13.39 -9.94 0.35
C GLY A 266 14.01 -8.67 -0.24
N TYR A 267 14.39 -7.73 0.62
CA TYR A 267 15.10 -6.52 0.24
C TYR A 267 16.45 -6.84 -0.44
N LEU A 268 17.30 -7.67 0.17
CA LEU A 268 18.58 -8.04 -0.45
C LEU A 268 18.40 -8.87 -1.73
N LEU A 269 17.44 -9.79 -1.76
CA LEU A 269 17.10 -10.57 -2.97
C LEU A 269 16.61 -9.68 -4.11
N SER A 270 16.00 -8.53 -3.83
CA SER A 270 15.52 -7.60 -4.87
C SER A 270 16.63 -6.95 -5.69
N PHE A 271 17.90 -7.03 -5.24
CA PHE A 271 19.06 -6.63 -6.04
C PHE A 271 19.54 -7.74 -6.97
N GLY A 272 19.00 -8.96 -6.86
CA GLY A 272 19.43 -10.14 -7.60
C GLY A 272 20.93 -10.40 -7.41
N LEU A 273 21.62 -10.63 -8.52
CA LEU A 273 23.09 -10.82 -8.54
C LEU A 273 23.88 -9.50 -8.38
N GLY A 274 23.19 -8.37 -8.24
CA GLY A 274 23.81 -7.05 -8.07
C GLY A 274 24.41 -6.80 -6.70
N VAL A 275 24.11 -7.66 -5.71
CA VAL A 275 24.60 -7.55 -4.32
C VAL A 275 25.25 -8.85 -3.86
N GLU A 276 26.36 -8.72 -3.14
CA GLU A 276 27.02 -9.78 -2.40
C GLU A 276 27.07 -9.41 -0.92
N VAL A 277 26.61 -10.30 -0.05
CA VAL A 277 26.75 -10.13 1.40
C VAL A 277 28.13 -10.59 1.81
N LEU A 278 29.00 -9.67 2.23
CA LEU A 278 30.33 -9.99 2.77
C LEU A 278 30.20 -10.47 4.22
N GLU A 279 29.42 -9.76 5.04
CA GLU A 279 29.17 -10.09 6.45
C GLU A 279 27.72 -9.74 6.87
N PRO A 280 27.11 -10.51 7.80
CA PRO A 280 27.64 -11.70 8.44
C PRO A 280 27.43 -12.97 7.60
N ALA A 281 28.27 -13.99 7.83
CA ALA A 281 28.18 -15.27 7.10
C ALA A 281 26.86 -16.02 7.31
N GLY A 282 26.15 -15.77 8.43
CA GLY A 282 24.81 -16.32 8.67
C GLY A 282 23.79 -15.82 7.65
N LEU A 283 23.75 -14.52 7.43
CA LEU A 283 22.87 -13.86 6.45
C LEU A 283 23.17 -14.33 5.02
N ARG A 284 24.47 -14.38 4.64
CA ARG A 284 24.89 -14.89 3.33
C ARG A 284 24.40 -16.32 3.08
N ARG A 285 24.57 -17.22 4.06
CA ARG A 285 24.09 -18.62 3.94
C ARG A 285 22.58 -18.70 3.80
N ARG A 286 21.83 -17.86 4.53
CA ARG A 286 20.37 -17.83 4.45
C ARG A 286 19.88 -17.39 3.08
N LEU A 287 20.49 -16.36 2.49
CA LEU A 287 20.16 -15.89 1.15
C LEU A 287 20.49 -16.95 0.08
N ALA A 288 21.61 -17.66 0.22
CA ALA A 288 21.95 -18.76 -0.69
C ALA A 288 20.88 -19.86 -0.67
N LEU A 289 20.44 -20.28 0.52
CA LEU A 289 19.36 -21.28 0.66
C LEU A 289 18.04 -20.79 0.05
N LEU A 290 17.68 -19.51 0.24
CA LEU A 290 16.47 -18.94 -0.38
C LEU A 290 16.58 -18.94 -1.90
N ALA A 291 17.74 -18.60 -2.45
CA ALA A 291 17.98 -18.62 -3.89
C ALA A 291 17.92 -20.05 -4.47
N GLU A 292 18.42 -21.06 -3.74
CA GLU A 292 18.28 -22.48 -4.10
C GLU A 292 16.80 -22.88 -4.15
N ASN A 293 16.04 -22.56 -3.10
CA ASN A 293 14.60 -22.83 -3.07
C ASN A 293 13.85 -22.14 -4.22
N MET A 294 14.20 -20.90 -4.55
CA MET A 294 13.63 -20.19 -5.70
C MET A 294 13.98 -20.88 -7.02
N ALA A 295 15.23 -21.34 -7.17
CA ALA A 295 15.66 -22.06 -8.36
C ALA A 295 14.95 -23.42 -8.52
N GLU A 296 14.76 -24.15 -7.44
CA GLU A 296 13.97 -25.40 -7.43
C GLU A 296 12.51 -25.13 -7.78
N HIS A 297 11.90 -24.13 -7.15
CA HIS A 297 10.50 -23.75 -7.36
C HIS A 297 10.22 -23.34 -8.81
N HIS A 298 11.10 -22.53 -9.41
CA HIS A 298 10.95 -22.11 -10.80
C HIS A 298 11.50 -23.13 -11.81
N GLY A 299 12.31 -24.10 -11.36
CA GLY A 299 12.83 -25.20 -12.17
C GLY A 299 11.76 -26.25 -12.51
N ASN A 300 10.65 -26.26 -11.79
CA ASN A 300 9.49 -27.11 -12.07
C ASN A 300 8.21 -26.27 -12.10
N PRO A 301 7.62 -26.00 -13.27
CA PRO A 301 6.44 -25.13 -13.43
C PRO A 301 5.19 -25.63 -12.69
N ASP A 302 5.18 -26.90 -12.25
CA ASP A 302 4.09 -27.52 -11.50
C ASP A 302 4.27 -27.37 -9.97
N THR A 303 5.35 -26.73 -9.51
CA THR A 303 5.52 -26.42 -8.08
C THR A 303 4.60 -25.25 -7.74
N GLY A 304 3.51 -25.52 -7.03
CA GLY A 304 2.66 -24.46 -6.46
C GLY A 304 3.49 -23.53 -5.56
N CYS A 305 3.12 -22.25 -5.49
CA CYS A 305 3.80 -21.24 -4.67
C CYS A 305 3.70 -21.63 -3.18
N GLN A 306 4.71 -22.36 -2.69
CA GLN A 306 4.80 -22.83 -1.31
C GLN A 306 5.69 -21.88 -0.49
N ASP A 307 5.33 -20.60 -0.42
CA ASP A 307 5.97 -19.74 0.57
C ASP A 307 5.15 -19.70 1.86
N MET A 308 5.69 -20.35 2.89
CA MET A 308 5.35 -20.07 4.29
C MET A 308 5.91 -18.70 4.70
N CYS A 309 5.40 -17.63 4.10
CA CYS A 309 5.25 -16.38 4.81
C CYS A 309 3.78 -16.35 5.22
N GLY A 310 3.48 -16.50 6.51
CA GLY A 310 2.12 -16.67 7.03
C GLY A 310 1.23 -15.45 6.80
N THR A 311 0.92 -15.14 5.53
CA THR A 311 0.06 -14.04 5.10
C THR A 311 -0.24 -14.01 3.61
N MET A 312 -1.04 -14.95 3.14
CA MET A 312 -2.32 -14.74 2.47
C MET A 312 -2.90 -16.14 2.28
N GLY A 313 -4.23 -16.28 2.34
CA GLY A 313 -4.90 -17.58 2.25
C GLY A 313 -4.45 -18.35 1.00
N ALA A 314 -4.59 -19.68 1.05
CA ALA A 314 -4.22 -20.57 -0.04
C ALA A 314 -4.69 -20.00 -1.38
N SER A 315 -3.75 -19.82 -2.30
CA SER A 315 -4.08 -19.57 -3.69
C SER A 315 -4.74 -20.85 -4.20
N HIS A 316 -6.07 -20.90 -4.15
CA HIS A 316 -6.85 -21.97 -4.76
C HIS A 316 -6.58 -21.93 -6.27
N THR A 317 -5.59 -22.69 -6.74
CA THR A 317 -5.47 -23.02 -8.16
C THR A 317 -6.68 -23.89 -8.54
N GLN A 318 -7.09 -23.86 -9.81
CA GLN A 318 -8.14 -24.74 -10.35
C GLN A 318 -7.86 -26.25 -10.09
N GLU A 319 -6.65 -26.62 -9.70
CA GLU A 319 -6.25 -27.99 -9.34
C GLU A 319 -6.60 -28.43 -7.92
N GLU A 320 -6.88 -27.52 -6.96
CA GLU A 320 -7.27 -27.96 -5.61
C GLU A 320 -8.62 -28.72 -5.59
N SER A 321 -9.46 -28.54 -6.63
CA SER A 321 -10.66 -29.36 -6.79
C SER A 321 -10.37 -30.80 -7.24
N ALA A 322 -9.17 -31.08 -7.75
CA ALA A 322 -8.71 -32.43 -8.14
C ALA A 322 -7.88 -33.10 -7.02
N MET A 323 -7.23 -32.33 -6.15
CA MET A 323 -6.30 -32.87 -5.15
C MET A 323 -6.94 -33.31 -3.83
N ASN A 324 -8.25 -33.06 -3.65
CA ASN A 324 -9.06 -33.62 -2.57
C ASN A 324 -9.77 -34.93 -2.95
N GLN A 325 -9.48 -35.48 -4.14
CA GLN A 325 -10.11 -36.71 -4.62
C GLN A 325 -9.44 -37.94 -4.01
N THR A 326 -10.24 -38.86 -3.47
CA THR A 326 -9.72 -40.11 -2.90
C THR A 326 -9.51 -41.10 -4.04
N PHE A 327 -8.29 -41.49 -4.38
CA PHE A 327 -8.03 -42.45 -5.47
C PHE A 327 -7.88 -43.88 -4.99
N CYS A 328 -8.35 -44.82 -5.81
CA CYS A 328 -8.13 -46.25 -5.60
C CYS A 328 -6.63 -46.57 -5.67
N GLN A 329 -6.10 -47.12 -4.59
CA GLN A 329 -4.69 -47.52 -4.42
C GLN A 329 -4.30 -48.78 -5.21
N SER A 330 -5.05 -49.12 -6.27
CA SER A 330 -4.83 -50.24 -7.19
C SER A 330 -4.94 -49.79 -8.66
N CYS A 331 -6.01 -49.08 -9.04
CA CYS A 331 -6.24 -48.66 -10.43
C CYS A 331 -6.23 -47.14 -10.63
N ALA A 332 -5.91 -46.35 -9.60
CA ALA A 332 -5.94 -44.88 -9.62
C ALA A 332 -7.31 -44.24 -9.96
N MET A 333 -8.40 -45.00 -9.96
CA MET A 333 -9.75 -44.47 -10.20
C MET A 333 -10.21 -43.58 -9.04
N PRO A 334 -10.80 -42.39 -9.29
CA PRO A 334 -11.41 -41.57 -8.25
C PRO A 334 -12.53 -42.31 -7.49
N MET A 335 -12.61 -42.12 -6.17
CA MET A 335 -13.52 -42.81 -5.24
C MET A 335 -14.28 -41.81 -4.35
N ASP A 336 -14.65 -40.65 -4.92
CA ASP A 336 -15.38 -39.61 -4.18
C ASP A 336 -16.83 -40.02 -3.91
N ASP A 337 -17.40 -40.89 -4.74
CA ASP A 337 -18.69 -41.54 -4.48
C ASP A 337 -18.49 -42.75 -3.53
N PRO A 338 -19.11 -42.76 -2.33
CA PRO A 338 -19.06 -43.89 -1.41
C PRO A 338 -19.53 -45.21 -2.02
N ALA A 339 -20.41 -45.19 -3.02
CA ALA A 339 -20.90 -46.38 -3.72
C ALA A 339 -19.87 -47.04 -4.65
N LEU A 340 -18.71 -46.41 -4.85
CA LEU A 340 -17.58 -46.94 -5.61
C LEU A 340 -16.54 -47.64 -4.73
N ARG A 341 -16.67 -47.58 -3.40
CA ARG A 341 -15.74 -48.20 -2.45
C ARG A 341 -15.91 -49.73 -2.41
N GLY A 342 -14.79 -50.43 -2.32
CA GLY A 342 -14.75 -51.87 -2.11
C GLY A 342 -15.17 -52.27 -0.69
N THR A 343 -15.10 -53.56 -0.36
CA THR A 343 -15.46 -54.05 0.98
C THR A 343 -14.30 -54.77 1.66
N GLU A 344 -14.09 -54.47 2.94
CA GLU A 344 -13.17 -55.18 3.82
C GLU A 344 -13.76 -56.52 4.30
N ARG A 345 -12.98 -57.35 5.01
CA ARG A 345 -13.43 -58.69 5.48
C ARG A 345 -14.62 -58.64 6.43
N ASP A 346 -14.78 -57.53 7.15
CA ASP A 346 -15.87 -57.28 8.09
C ASP A 346 -17.11 -56.66 7.41
N GLY A 347 -17.08 -56.48 6.08
CA GLY A 347 -18.15 -55.89 5.30
C GLY A 347 -18.16 -54.36 5.28
N THR A 348 -17.20 -53.70 5.93
CA THR A 348 -17.09 -52.23 5.92
C THR A 348 -16.52 -51.71 4.58
N PRO A 349 -16.84 -50.46 4.18
CA PRO A 349 -16.29 -49.88 2.95
C PRO A 349 -14.78 -49.66 3.04
N SER A 350 -14.04 -50.09 2.02
CA SER A 350 -12.59 -49.93 1.97
C SER A 350 -12.21 -48.44 1.85
N PRO A 351 -11.28 -47.95 2.69
CA PRO A 351 -10.78 -46.58 2.58
C PRO A 351 -9.79 -46.40 1.42
N HIS A 352 -9.29 -47.49 0.83
CA HIS A 352 -8.17 -47.47 -0.11
C HIS A 352 -8.49 -48.05 -1.49
N TYR A 353 -9.51 -48.90 -1.61
CA TYR A 353 -9.76 -49.62 -2.87
C TYR A 353 -11.21 -49.51 -3.35
N CYS A 354 -11.38 -49.49 -4.67
CA CYS A 354 -12.71 -49.43 -5.29
C CYS A 354 -13.33 -50.83 -5.40
N LYS A 355 -14.66 -50.90 -5.56
CA LYS A 355 -15.42 -52.14 -5.68
C LYS A 355 -15.02 -53.02 -6.85
N TYR A 356 -14.38 -52.46 -7.87
CA TYR A 356 -13.91 -53.21 -9.03
C TYR A 356 -12.57 -53.90 -8.77
N CYS A 357 -11.75 -53.34 -7.88
CA CYS A 357 -10.42 -53.89 -7.56
C CYS A 357 -10.44 -54.78 -6.31
N TYR A 358 -11.31 -54.52 -5.34
CA TYR A 358 -11.26 -55.15 -4.03
C TYR A 358 -12.65 -55.38 -3.43
N GLN A 359 -12.94 -56.62 -3.04
CA GLN A 359 -14.19 -57.00 -2.37
C GLN A 359 -13.93 -58.09 -1.34
N ASN A 360 -14.66 -58.02 -0.23
CA ASN A 360 -14.66 -59.00 0.87
C ASN A 360 -13.24 -59.29 1.41
N GLY A 361 -12.40 -58.26 1.45
CA GLY A 361 -11.03 -58.40 1.96
C GLY A 361 -10.03 -59.06 1.01
N ALA A 362 -10.34 -59.15 -0.29
CA ALA A 362 -9.46 -59.70 -1.31
C ALA A 362 -9.55 -58.92 -2.64
N PHE A 363 -8.45 -58.91 -3.41
CA PHE A 363 -8.46 -58.35 -4.75
C PHE A 363 -9.25 -59.24 -5.71
N THR A 364 -10.10 -58.63 -6.53
CA THR A 364 -11.03 -59.31 -7.45
C THR A 364 -10.31 -60.04 -8.61
N GLY A 365 -9.04 -59.71 -8.87
CA GLY A 365 -8.24 -60.35 -9.91
C GLY A 365 -6.74 -60.35 -9.59
N ASN A 366 -6.09 -61.46 -9.92
CA ASN A 366 -4.63 -61.60 -9.84
C ASN A 366 -4.00 -61.12 -11.16
N MET A 367 -3.52 -59.89 -11.17
CA MET A 367 -2.89 -59.27 -12.33
C MET A 367 -1.65 -58.48 -11.91
N THR A 368 -0.69 -58.39 -12.83
CA THR A 368 0.52 -57.58 -12.69
C THR A 368 0.20 -56.08 -12.86
N MET A 369 1.12 -55.21 -12.45
CA MET A 369 0.96 -53.77 -12.62
C MET A 369 0.81 -53.38 -14.09
N GLU A 370 1.60 -53.96 -15.01
CA GLU A 370 1.48 -53.70 -16.46
C GLU A 370 0.11 -54.14 -17.00
N GLN A 371 -0.42 -55.30 -16.56
CA GLN A 371 -1.75 -55.74 -16.95
C GLN A 371 -2.86 -54.82 -16.41
N MET A 372 -2.67 -54.22 -15.23
CA MET A 372 -3.59 -53.20 -14.71
C MET A 372 -3.52 -51.90 -15.53
N ILE A 373 -2.32 -51.49 -15.95
CA ILE A 373 -2.15 -50.31 -16.83
C ILE A 373 -2.86 -50.54 -18.17
N ASP A 374 -2.64 -51.71 -18.80
CA ASP A 374 -3.32 -52.09 -20.04
C ASP A 374 -4.84 -52.06 -19.91
N PHE A 375 -5.37 -52.48 -18.76
CA PHE A 375 -6.80 -52.45 -18.47
C PHE A 375 -7.36 -51.03 -18.30
N CYS A 376 -6.60 -50.12 -17.70
CA CYS A 376 -7.04 -48.76 -17.39
C CYS A 376 -6.87 -47.78 -18.56
N VAL A 377 -5.87 -47.98 -19.44
CA VAL A 377 -5.54 -47.05 -20.54
C VAL A 377 -6.75 -46.69 -21.42
N PRO A 378 -7.57 -47.65 -21.92
CA PRO A 378 -8.72 -47.31 -22.75
C PRO A 378 -9.76 -46.43 -22.04
N MET A 379 -9.95 -46.66 -20.73
CA MET A 379 -10.92 -45.91 -19.91
C MET A 379 -10.42 -44.48 -19.64
N THR A 380 -9.11 -44.30 -19.46
CA THR A 380 -8.50 -42.99 -19.24
C THR A 380 -8.47 -42.14 -20.50
N VAL A 381 -8.19 -42.73 -21.67
CA VAL A 381 -8.27 -42.03 -22.95
C VAL A 381 -9.73 -41.62 -23.26
N GLN A 382 -10.69 -42.49 -22.94
CA GLN A 382 -12.12 -42.16 -23.09
C GLN A 382 -12.55 -41.01 -22.16
N ALA A 383 -12.00 -40.94 -20.94
CA ALA A 383 -12.31 -39.89 -19.97
C ALA A 383 -11.62 -38.55 -20.26
N ASN A 384 -10.52 -38.53 -21.02
CA ASN A 384 -9.71 -37.35 -21.32
C ASN A 384 -9.56 -37.11 -22.84
N PRO A 385 -10.48 -36.35 -23.47
CA PRO A 385 -10.41 -36.04 -24.90
C PRO A 385 -9.13 -35.27 -25.23
N GLY A 386 -8.20 -35.89 -25.95
CA GLY A 386 -6.91 -35.30 -26.36
C GLY A 386 -5.67 -36.05 -25.86
N MET A 387 -5.82 -37.04 -24.98
CA MET A 387 -4.73 -37.91 -24.52
C MET A 387 -4.61 -39.14 -25.42
N THR A 388 -3.40 -39.46 -25.89
CA THR A 388 -3.13 -40.70 -26.62
C THR A 388 -2.96 -41.89 -25.67
N GLU A 389 -3.18 -43.12 -26.17
CA GLU A 389 -2.97 -44.34 -25.37
C GLU A 389 -1.53 -44.47 -24.85
N GLU A 390 -0.54 -44.01 -25.64
CA GLU A 390 0.87 -44.03 -25.26
C GLU A 390 1.16 -43.04 -24.12
N GLN A 391 0.62 -41.82 -24.19
CA GLN A 391 0.71 -40.83 -23.11
C GLN A 391 0.03 -41.30 -21.82
N ALA A 392 -1.15 -41.93 -21.92
CA ALA A 392 -1.85 -42.49 -20.77
C ALA A 392 -1.04 -43.61 -20.10
N ARG A 393 -0.43 -44.49 -20.91
CA ARG A 393 0.44 -45.58 -20.42
C ARG A 393 1.67 -45.04 -19.70
N ASP A 394 2.35 -44.05 -20.26
CA ASP A 394 3.53 -43.44 -19.64
C ASP A 394 3.20 -42.72 -18.33
N GLN A 395 2.07 -42.02 -18.27
CA GLN A 395 1.59 -41.40 -17.05
C GLN A 395 1.32 -42.44 -15.96
N MET A 396 0.62 -43.53 -16.31
CA MET A 396 0.32 -44.60 -15.35
C MET A 396 1.58 -45.36 -14.90
N ARG A 397 2.58 -45.56 -15.75
CA ARG A 397 3.87 -46.17 -15.35
C ARG A 397 4.63 -45.33 -14.34
N ARG A 398 4.51 -44.00 -14.39
CA ARG A 398 5.08 -43.10 -13.38
C ARG A 398 4.28 -43.15 -12.08
N PHE A 399 2.96 -43.23 -12.17
CA PHE A 399 2.07 -43.10 -11.00
C PHE A 399 1.82 -44.40 -10.24
N PHE A 400 1.57 -45.53 -10.92
CA PHE A 400 1.18 -46.80 -10.30
C PHE A 400 2.19 -47.34 -9.28
N PRO A 401 3.52 -47.20 -9.43
CA PRO A 401 4.48 -47.62 -8.41
C PRO A 401 4.28 -46.96 -7.04
N MET A 402 3.61 -45.80 -6.98
CA MET A 402 3.32 -45.09 -5.73
C MET A 402 2.07 -45.61 -5.00
N LEU A 403 1.25 -46.44 -5.66
CA LEU A 403 0.01 -46.97 -5.08
C LEU A 403 0.26 -48.16 -4.14
N LEU A 404 -0.52 -48.26 -3.07
CA LEU A 404 -0.32 -49.27 -2.01
C LEU A 404 -0.29 -50.72 -2.52
N ARG A 405 -1.03 -51.07 -3.58
CA ARG A 405 -1.02 -52.43 -4.15
C ARG A 405 0.30 -52.80 -4.85
N TRP A 406 0.97 -51.81 -5.44
CA TRP A 406 2.13 -52.04 -6.32
C TRP A 406 3.45 -51.62 -5.68
N ARG A 407 3.38 -50.83 -4.60
CA ARG A 407 4.53 -50.43 -3.80
C ARG A 407 5.18 -51.68 -3.19
N LYS A 408 6.38 -52.01 -3.67
CA LYS A 408 7.25 -53.03 -3.09
C LYS A 408 8.02 -52.49 -1.89
#